data_AF-A0A8T7LPS6-F1
#
_entry.id   AF-A0A8T7LPS6-F1
#
_cell.length_a   1.000
_cell.length_b   1.000
_cell.length_c   1.000
_cell.angle_alpha   90.00
_cell.angle_beta   90.00
_cell.angle_gamma   90.00
#
_symmetry.space_group_name_H-M   'P 1'
#
loop_
_entity.id
_entity.type
_entity.pdbx_description
1 polymer ?
#
loop_
_entity_poly.entity_id
_entity_poly.type
_entity_poly.pdbx_seq_one_letter_code
_entity_poly.pdbx_strand_id
1 'polypeptide(L)'
;MRKYDLRLIIGGLLVLGGVLSLLEVMGVIPNAGGIFWGILWGAVALYFLYLLMADKARNWWAAFPGFTLAGMAAASFLPPSLEMFDGLAFLGGISLAFLWVFLTDIRRWWAIIPGGVLLTLAVVSVLDELSGIDTGGIFLLGLGLTFVLVAILPGGSQRTWAFIPGAALLILGTLLAPSLGLGIYVGPVVLILLGAYFVFRFFKPQE
;
A
#
# COMPACT_ATOMS: atom_id res chain seq x y z
N MET A 1 25.51 28.67 -22.19
CA MET A 1 24.20 28.11 -21.78
C MET A 1 24.00 28.42 -20.31
N ARG A 2 23.05 29.32 -19.97
CA ARG A 2 22.78 29.72 -18.57
C ARG A 2 22.33 28.46 -17.82
N LYS A 3 23.09 28.01 -16.82
CA LYS A 3 22.66 26.93 -15.93
C LYS A 3 21.41 27.45 -15.22
N TYR A 4 20.24 26.89 -15.52
CA TYR A 4 19.03 27.21 -14.78
C TYR A 4 19.29 26.88 -13.31
N ASP A 5 19.11 27.86 -12.42
CA ASP A 5 19.23 27.60 -10.99
C ASP A 5 18.03 26.77 -10.57
N LEU A 6 18.29 25.52 -10.20
CA LEU A 6 17.26 24.57 -9.76
C LEU A 6 16.42 25.14 -8.62
N ARG A 7 17.03 26.02 -7.78
CA ARG A 7 16.34 26.70 -6.69
C ARG A 7 15.24 27.62 -7.20
N LEU A 8 15.47 28.29 -8.33
CA LEU A 8 14.49 29.18 -8.95
C LEU A 8 13.32 28.38 -9.53
N ILE A 9 13.59 27.23 -10.15
CA ILE A 9 12.54 26.36 -10.71
C ILE A 9 11.69 25.75 -9.59
N ILE A 10 12.32 25.14 -8.59
CA ILE A 10 11.62 24.53 -7.44
C ILE A 10 10.86 25.61 -6.67
N GLY A 11 11.50 26.74 -6.39
CA GLY A 11 10.86 27.87 -5.72
C GLY A 11 9.66 28.40 -6.50
N GLY A 12 9.78 28.56 -7.82
CA GLY A 12 8.68 28.99 -8.68
C GLY A 12 7.51 28.00 -8.70
N LEU A 13 7.78 26.69 -8.79
CA LEU A 13 6.76 25.65 -8.73
C LEU A 13 6.05 25.63 -7.38
N LEU A 14 6.78 25.78 -6.28
CA LEU A 14 6.21 25.82 -4.92
C LEU A 14 5.33 27.06 -4.72
N VAL A 15 5.77 28.22 -5.18
CA VAL A 15 4.98 29.46 -5.10
C VAL A 15 3.70 29.31 -5.93
N LEU A 16 3.81 28.84 -7.17
CA LEU A 16 2.65 28.66 -8.04
C LEU A 16 1.67 27.63 -7.46
N GLY A 17 2.17 26.47 -7.04
CA GLY A 17 1.35 25.43 -6.40
C GLY A 17 0.68 25.93 -5.13
N GLY A 18 1.41 26.65 -4.27
CA GLY A 18 0.86 27.23 -3.04
C GLY A 18 -0.23 28.28 -3.30
N VAL A 19 -0.06 29.14 -4.31
CA VAL A 19 -1.09 30.12 -4.71
C VAL A 19 -2.33 29.41 -5.26
N LEU A 20 -2.18 28.40 -6.10
CA LEU A 20 -3.31 27.62 -6.63
C LEU A 20 -4.06 26.88 -5.53
N SER A 21 -3.35 26.25 -4.60
CA SER A 21 -3.94 25.61 -3.41
C SER A 21 -4.66 26.62 -2.51
N LEU A 22 -4.13 27.85 -2.36
CA LEU A 22 -4.80 28.90 -1.59
C LEU A 22 -6.10 29.34 -2.26
N LEU A 23 -6.10 29.52 -3.58
CA LEU A 23 -7.30 29.87 -4.35
C LEU A 23 -8.38 28.79 -4.28
N GLU A 24 -7.96 27.53 -4.22
CA GLU A 24 -8.85 26.39 -4.01
C GLU A 24 -9.50 26.45 -2.62
N VAL A 25 -8.73 26.65 -1.55
CA VAL A 25 -9.26 26.80 -0.17
C VAL A 25 -10.20 28.00 -0.04
N MET A 26 -9.92 29.10 -0.76
CA MET A 26 -10.79 30.28 -0.81
C MET A 26 -12.08 30.06 -1.62
N GLY A 27 -12.26 28.90 -2.26
CA GLY A 27 -13.43 28.58 -3.07
C GLY A 27 -13.50 29.33 -4.41
N VAL A 28 -12.38 29.90 -4.87
CA VAL A 28 -12.33 30.66 -6.13
C VAL A 28 -12.26 29.71 -7.33
N ILE A 29 -11.38 28.72 -7.27
CA ILE A 29 -11.20 27.71 -8.33
C ILE A 29 -11.17 26.32 -7.68
N PRO A 30 -12.22 25.50 -7.86
CA PRO A 30 -12.25 24.15 -7.33
C PRO A 30 -11.11 23.29 -7.88
N ASN A 31 -10.45 22.52 -7.02
CA ASN A 31 -9.40 21.55 -7.36
C ASN A 31 -8.20 22.11 -8.15
N ALA A 32 -7.91 23.41 -8.04
CA ALA A 32 -6.78 24.01 -8.75
C ALA A 32 -5.43 23.46 -8.30
N GLY A 33 -5.27 23.25 -6.99
CA GLY A 33 -4.08 22.66 -6.39
C GLY A 33 -3.94 21.19 -6.79
N GLY A 34 -5.01 20.41 -6.68
CA GLY A 34 -4.99 18.99 -7.06
C GLY A 34 -4.62 18.78 -8.53
N ILE A 35 -5.19 19.55 -9.46
CA ILE A 35 -4.83 19.49 -10.89
C ILE A 35 -3.34 19.83 -11.11
N PHE A 36 -2.85 20.91 -10.49
CA PHE A 36 -1.45 21.32 -10.64
C PHE A 36 -0.48 20.24 -10.14
N TRP A 37 -0.70 19.73 -8.92
CA TRP A 37 0.13 18.68 -8.34
C TRP A 37 -0.01 17.37 -9.12
N GLY A 38 -1.21 17.01 -9.55
CA GLY A 38 -1.48 15.84 -10.38
C GLY A 38 -0.70 15.87 -11.70
N ILE A 39 -0.64 17.01 -12.38
CA ILE A 39 0.18 17.19 -13.60
C ILE A 39 1.67 17.00 -13.28
N LEU A 40 2.15 17.58 -12.18
CA LEU A 40 3.55 17.45 -11.78
C LEU A 40 3.91 15.99 -11.46
N TRP A 41 3.09 15.30 -10.66
CA TRP A 41 3.26 13.88 -10.37
C TRP A 41 3.22 13.03 -11.64
N GLY A 42 2.27 13.29 -12.53
CA GLY A 42 2.15 12.60 -13.81
C GLY A 42 3.38 12.80 -14.70
N ALA A 43 3.91 14.03 -14.79
CA ALA A 43 5.11 14.30 -15.58
C ALA A 43 6.35 13.56 -15.04
N VAL A 44 6.53 13.56 -13.71
CA VAL A 44 7.65 12.83 -13.09
C VAL A 44 7.44 11.32 -13.19
N ALA A 45 6.20 10.83 -13.05
CA ALA A 45 5.85 9.43 -13.26
C ALA A 45 6.21 8.97 -14.68
N LEU A 46 5.82 9.74 -15.70
CA LEU A 46 6.13 9.46 -17.10
C LEU A 46 7.64 9.39 -17.34
N TYR A 47 8.43 10.28 -16.71
CA TYR A 47 9.88 10.21 -16.79
C TYR A 47 10.44 8.89 -16.24
N PHE A 48 10.00 8.45 -15.05
CA PHE A 48 10.46 7.18 -14.47
C PHE A 48 9.95 5.96 -15.24
N LEU A 49 8.71 5.98 -15.72
CA LEU A 49 8.17 4.91 -16.57
C LEU A 49 8.88 4.84 -17.92
N TYR A 50 9.29 5.98 -18.49
CA TYR A 50 10.14 6.02 -19.67
C TYR A 50 11.52 5.40 -19.37
N LEU A 51 12.17 5.80 -18.26
CA LEU A 51 13.45 5.21 -17.84
C LEU A 51 13.35 3.69 -17.62
N LEU A 52 12.24 3.23 -17.05
CA LEU A 52 11.92 1.83 -16.84
C LEU A 52 11.83 1.07 -18.16
N MET A 53 11.14 1.63 -19.14
CA MET A 53 10.94 1.00 -20.46
C MET A 53 12.19 1.04 -21.33
N ALA A 54 13.05 2.04 -21.16
CA ALA A 54 14.29 2.19 -21.92
C ALA A 54 15.27 1.04 -21.65
N ASP A 55 15.37 0.57 -20.39
CA ASP A 55 16.17 -0.60 -20.02
C ASP A 55 15.56 -1.28 -18.80
N LYS A 56 14.66 -2.24 -19.03
CA LYS A 56 13.93 -2.93 -17.97
C LYS A 56 14.84 -3.72 -17.03
N ALA A 57 15.95 -4.26 -17.54
CA ALA A 57 16.85 -5.10 -16.76
C ALA A 57 17.66 -4.24 -15.78
N ARG A 58 18.15 -3.09 -16.23
CA ARG A 58 18.96 -2.17 -15.42
C ARG A 58 18.12 -1.23 -14.56
N ASN A 59 17.02 -0.70 -15.09
CA ASN A 59 16.23 0.36 -14.48
C ASN A 59 14.94 -0.15 -13.82
N TRP A 60 14.85 -1.43 -13.50
CA TRP A 60 13.70 -2.03 -12.81
C TRP A 60 13.26 -1.28 -11.53
N TRP A 61 14.21 -0.65 -10.84
CA TRP A 61 13.95 0.16 -9.64
C TRP A 61 13.06 1.37 -9.94
N ALA A 62 13.05 1.87 -11.18
CA ALA A 62 12.24 2.99 -11.61
C ALA A 62 10.73 2.66 -11.60
N ALA A 63 10.35 1.38 -11.49
CA ALA A 63 8.98 0.98 -11.25
C ALA A 63 8.42 1.60 -9.95
N PHE A 64 9.21 1.64 -8.87
CA PHE A 64 8.75 2.19 -7.59
C PHE A 64 8.33 3.65 -7.69
N PRO A 65 9.20 4.61 -8.06
CA PRO A 65 8.77 5.99 -8.22
C PRO A 65 7.79 6.16 -9.38
N GLY A 66 7.95 5.42 -10.50
CA GLY A 66 7.08 5.54 -11.66
C GLY A 66 5.61 5.21 -11.38
N PHE A 67 5.34 4.02 -10.85
CA PHE A 67 3.96 3.61 -10.55
C PHE A 67 3.39 4.30 -9.29
N THR A 68 4.22 4.61 -8.28
CA THR A 68 3.75 5.36 -7.10
C THR A 68 3.30 6.77 -7.50
N LEU A 69 4.10 7.49 -8.29
CA LEU A 69 3.75 8.82 -8.77
C LEU A 69 2.59 8.77 -9.78
N ALA A 70 2.48 7.71 -10.57
CA ALA A 70 1.30 7.50 -11.43
C ALA A 70 0.03 7.30 -10.58
N GLY A 71 0.11 6.54 -9.49
CA GLY A 71 -0.97 6.38 -8.51
C GLY A 71 -1.38 7.72 -7.89
N MET A 72 -0.40 8.51 -7.42
CA MET A 72 -0.63 9.88 -6.90
C MET A 72 -1.27 10.81 -7.94
N ALA A 73 -0.81 10.74 -9.19
CA ALA A 73 -1.39 11.53 -10.28
C ALA A 73 -2.83 11.12 -10.55
N ALA A 74 -3.11 9.81 -10.61
CA ALA A 74 -4.46 9.28 -10.81
C ALA A 74 -5.40 9.73 -9.68
N ALA A 75 -4.97 9.59 -8.43
CA ALA A 75 -5.62 10.11 -7.22
C ALA A 75 -5.98 11.61 -7.35
N SER A 76 -5.02 12.44 -7.75
CA SER A 76 -5.20 13.90 -7.88
C SER A 76 -6.22 14.31 -8.94
N PHE A 77 -6.50 13.45 -9.92
CA PHE A 77 -7.46 13.70 -10.99
C PHE A 77 -8.83 13.09 -10.74
N LEU A 78 -9.05 12.42 -9.60
CA LEU A 78 -10.36 11.89 -9.26
C LEU A 78 -11.36 13.03 -9.04
N PRO A 79 -12.56 12.95 -9.62
CA PRO A 79 -13.64 13.87 -9.29
C PRO A 79 -14.15 13.61 -7.86
N PRO A 80 -14.83 14.58 -7.22
CA PRO A 80 -15.37 14.43 -5.86
C PRO A 80 -16.23 13.18 -5.64
N SER A 81 -16.99 12.76 -6.66
CA SER A 81 -17.81 11.54 -6.60
C SER A 81 -17.00 10.24 -6.46
N LEU A 82 -15.69 10.28 -6.68
CA LEU A 82 -14.78 9.13 -6.64
C LEU A 82 -13.66 9.32 -5.61
N GLU A 83 -13.74 10.30 -4.72
CA GLU A 83 -12.71 10.55 -3.68
C GLU A 83 -12.42 9.33 -2.81
N MET A 84 -13.42 8.48 -2.57
CA MET A 84 -13.26 7.21 -1.84
C MET A 84 -12.25 6.23 -2.49
N PHE A 85 -11.87 6.45 -3.75
CA PHE A 85 -10.86 5.65 -4.46
C PHE A 85 -9.46 6.25 -4.41
N ASP A 86 -9.24 7.35 -3.70
CA ASP A 86 -7.93 8.00 -3.57
C ASP A 86 -6.87 7.03 -3.01
N GLY A 87 -7.20 6.38 -1.88
CA GLY A 87 -6.37 5.34 -1.28
C GLY A 87 -6.11 4.15 -2.22
N LEU A 88 -7.13 3.73 -2.98
CA LEU A 88 -6.99 2.66 -3.98
C LEU A 88 -6.02 3.05 -5.09
N ALA A 89 -6.14 4.27 -5.61
CA ALA A 89 -5.27 4.77 -6.68
C ALA A 89 -3.81 4.87 -6.22
N PHE A 90 -3.58 5.46 -5.05
CA PHE A 90 -2.24 5.61 -4.50
C PHE A 90 -1.62 4.24 -4.12
N LEU A 91 -2.24 3.50 -3.20
CA LEU A 91 -1.72 2.22 -2.70
C LEU A 91 -1.68 1.16 -3.81
N GLY A 92 -2.69 1.15 -4.69
CA GLY A 92 -2.72 0.32 -5.88
C GLY A 92 -1.58 0.63 -6.85
N GLY A 93 -1.23 1.90 -7.04
CA GLY A 93 -0.04 2.30 -7.79
C GLY A 93 1.25 1.72 -7.21
N ILE A 94 1.43 1.81 -5.89
CA ILE A 94 2.60 1.21 -5.23
C ILE A 94 2.58 -0.32 -5.38
N SER A 95 1.42 -0.96 -5.19
CA SER A 95 1.27 -2.41 -5.38
C SER A 95 1.67 -2.84 -6.79
N LEU A 96 1.21 -2.12 -7.82
CA LEU A 96 1.57 -2.35 -9.21
C LEU A 96 3.08 -2.27 -9.45
N ALA A 97 3.79 -1.38 -8.74
CA ALA A 97 5.25 -1.32 -8.81
C ALA A 97 5.89 -2.65 -8.40
N PHE A 98 5.51 -3.18 -7.24
CA PHE A 98 6.04 -4.44 -6.73
C PHE A 98 5.62 -5.63 -7.59
N LEU A 99 4.35 -5.67 -8.02
CA LEU A 99 3.86 -6.73 -8.91
C LEU A 99 4.59 -6.72 -10.26
N TRP A 100 4.85 -5.54 -10.83
CA TRP A 100 5.66 -5.41 -12.04
C TRP A 100 7.08 -5.98 -11.82
N VAL A 101 7.72 -5.67 -10.70
CA VAL A 101 9.07 -6.17 -10.37
C VAL A 101 9.09 -7.70 -10.26
N PHE A 102 8.05 -8.28 -9.65
CA PHE A 102 7.92 -9.73 -9.54
C PHE A 102 7.67 -10.40 -10.90
N LEU A 103 6.74 -9.86 -11.69
CA LEU A 103 6.34 -10.44 -12.99
C LEU A 103 7.46 -10.36 -14.04
N THR A 104 8.36 -9.38 -13.91
CA THR A 104 9.51 -9.22 -14.83
C THR A 104 10.72 -10.05 -14.45
N ASP A 105 10.92 -10.35 -13.17
CA ASP A 105 11.96 -11.25 -12.70
C ASP A 105 11.48 -12.04 -11.48
N ILE A 106 11.02 -13.26 -11.72
CA ILE A 106 10.46 -14.17 -10.70
C ILE A 106 11.44 -14.46 -9.55
N ARG A 107 12.75 -14.26 -9.77
CA ARG A 107 13.77 -14.41 -8.72
C ARG A 107 13.60 -13.37 -7.63
N ARG A 108 12.94 -12.25 -7.92
CA ARG A 108 12.57 -11.17 -6.99
C ARG A 108 11.24 -11.47 -6.29
N TRP A 109 11.06 -12.72 -5.86
CA TRP A 109 9.85 -13.21 -5.21
C TRP A 109 9.43 -12.40 -3.98
N TRP A 110 10.39 -11.77 -3.30
CA TRP A 110 10.15 -10.92 -2.15
C TRP A 110 9.14 -9.80 -2.46
N ALA A 111 9.05 -9.34 -3.71
CA ALA A 111 8.15 -8.28 -4.13
C ALA A 111 6.66 -8.67 -4.05
N ILE A 112 6.33 -9.97 -4.04
CA ILE A 112 4.95 -10.43 -3.80
C ILE A 112 4.44 -9.95 -2.44
N ILE A 113 5.29 -9.94 -1.41
CA ILE A 113 4.86 -9.62 -0.05
C ILE A 113 4.42 -8.15 0.05
N PRO A 114 5.27 -7.14 -0.24
CA PRO A 114 4.83 -5.75 -0.23
C PRO A 114 3.71 -5.49 -1.24
N GLY A 115 3.80 -6.08 -2.45
CA GLY A 115 2.78 -5.92 -3.48
C GLY A 115 1.40 -6.38 -3.03
N GLY A 116 1.31 -7.58 -2.44
CA GLY A 116 0.05 -8.14 -1.94
C GLY A 116 -0.49 -7.43 -0.69
N VAL A 117 0.39 -7.02 0.23
CA VAL A 117 0.02 -6.20 1.40
C VAL A 117 -0.59 -4.88 0.94
N LEU A 118 0.08 -4.16 0.04
CA LEU A 118 -0.39 -2.88 -0.49
C LEU A 118 -1.67 -3.03 -1.31
N LEU A 119 -1.81 -4.12 -2.07
CA LEU A 119 -3.05 -4.42 -2.79
C LEU A 119 -4.21 -4.62 -1.81
N THR A 120 -3.97 -5.35 -0.73
CA THR A 120 -4.97 -5.57 0.32
C THR A 120 -5.36 -4.25 0.97
N LEU A 121 -4.39 -3.40 1.32
CA LEU A 121 -4.65 -2.07 1.88
C LEU A 121 -5.42 -1.17 0.90
N ALA A 122 -5.11 -1.23 -0.40
CA ALA A 122 -5.80 -0.48 -1.43
C ALA A 122 -7.29 -0.88 -1.55
N VAL A 123 -7.59 -2.18 -1.40
CA VAL A 123 -8.98 -2.66 -1.36
C VAL A 123 -9.66 -2.27 -0.05
N VAL A 124 -8.97 -2.46 1.09
CA VAL A 124 -9.49 -2.13 2.41
C VAL A 124 -9.84 -0.64 2.52
N SER A 125 -9.04 0.26 1.96
CA SER A 125 -9.33 1.70 2.01
C SER A 125 -10.67 2.07 1.38
N VAL A 126 -11.10 1.34 0.34
CA VAL A 126 -12.42 1.56 -0.30
C VAL A 126 -13.53 0.93 0.52
N LEU A 127 -13.28 -0.26 1.08
CA LEU A 127 -14.27 -0.97 1.89
C LEU A 127 -14.58 -0.23 3.19
N ASP A 128 -13.56 0.35 3.84
CA ASP A 128 -13.71 1.18 5.03
C ASP A 128 -14.72 2.31 4.78
N GLU A 129 -14.57 3.02 3.65
CA GLU A 129 -15.43 4.12 3.26
C GLU A 129 -16.87 3.68 2.92
N LEU A 130 -17.04 2.48 2.31
CA LEU A 130 -18.35 1.98 1.88
C LEU A 130 -19.19 1.40 3.01
N SER A 131 -18.56 0.65 3.89
CA SER A 131 -19.27 -0.31 4.74
C SER A 131 -19.23 0.07 6.21
N GLY A 132 -18.29 0.91 6.65
CA GLY A 132 -18.14 1.32 8.05
C GLY A 132 -17.98 0.14 9.02
N ILE A 133 -17.72 -1.06 8.51
CA ILE A 133 -17.46 -2.28 9.29
C ILE A 133 -15.98 -2.36 9.61
N ASP A 134 -15.65 -3.11 10.65
CA ASP A 134 -14.26 -3.47 10.94
C ASP A 134 -13.68 -4.33 9.80
N THR A 135 -12.79 -3.76 9.00
CA THR A 135 -12.08 -4.42 7.90
C THR A 135 -10.80 -5.12 8.34
N GLY A 136 -10.46 -5.10 9.64
CA GLY A 136 -9.25 -5.75 10.17
C GLY A 136 -9.18 -7.23 9.81
N GLY A 137 -10.30 -7.95 9.85
CA GLY A 137 -10.37 -9.34 9.39
C GLY A 137 -10.05 -9.50 7.91
N ILE A 138 -10.56 -8.61 7.05
CA ILE A 138 -10.30 -8.61 5.59
C ILE A 138 -8.83 -8.34 5.32
N PHE A 139 -8.23 -7.39 6.05
CA PHE A 139 -6.81 -7.10 5.95
C PHE A 139 -5.96 -8.34 6.29
N LEU A 140 -6.22 -9.01 7.41
CA LEU A 140 -5.50 -10.23 7.79
C LEU A 140 -5.70 -11.37 6.78
N LEU A 141 -6.90 -11.52 6.23
CA LEU A 141 -7.18 -12.49 5.16
C LEU A 141 -6.33 -12.21 3.91
N GLY A 142 -6.27 -10.96 3.46
CA GLY A 142 -5.45 -10.57 2.30
C GLY A 142 -3.94 -10.78 2.53
N LEU A 143 -3.46 -10.49 3.75
CA LEU A 143 -2.08 -10.85 4.14
C LEU A 143 -1.85 -12.36 4.11
N GLY A 144 -2.76 -13.15 4.67
CA GLY A 144 -2.68 -14.61 4.68
C GLY A 144 -2.63 -15.19 3.26
N LEU A 145 -3.49 -14.70 2.37
CA LEU A 145 -3.47 -15.03 0.95
C LEU A 145 -2.13 -14.65 0.30
N THR A 146 -1.57 -13.49 0.62
CA THR A 146 -0.27 -13.05 0.10
C THR A 146 0.84 -14.03 0.48
N PHE A 147 0.88 -14.51 1.73
CA PHE A 147 1.86 -15.51 2.16
C PHE A 147 1.63 -16.89 1.52
N VAL A 148 0.38 -17.30 1.34
CA VAL A 148 0.07 -18.53 0.59
C VAL A 148 0.56 -18.42 -0.85
N LEU A 149 0.35 -17.28 -1.52
CA LEU A 149 0.88 -17.00 -2.86
C LEU A 149 2.41 -17.12 -2.91
N VAL A 150 3.12 -16.58 -1.90
CA VAL A 150 4.57 -16.73 -1.79
C VAL A 150 5.00 -18.20 -1.73
N ALA A 151 4.23 -19.05 -1.06
CA ALA A 151 4.55 -20.48 -0.90
C ALA A 151 4.27 -21.30 -2.17
N ILE A 152 3.31 -20.90 -3.01
CA ILE A 152 2.88 -21.69 -4.19
C ILE A 152 3.45 -21.18 -5.52
N LEU A 153 3.79 -19.89 -5.63
CA LEU A 153 4.32 -19.30 -6.87
C LEU A 153 5.71 -19.86 -7.23
N PRO A 154 6.18 -19.76 -8.48
CA PRO A 154 7.36 -20.50 -8.97
C PRO A 154 8.62 -20.31 -8.11
N GLY A 155 9.23 -21.41 -7.66
CA GLY A 155 10.29 -21.42 -6.62
C GLY A 155 9.74 -21.58 -5.20
N GLY A 156 8.45 -21.94 -5.06
CA GLY A 156 7.74 -22.10 -3.79
C GLY A 156 8.22 -23.27 -2.92
N SER A 157 8.86 -24.28 -3.52
CA SER A 157 9.42 -25.42 -2.78
C SER A 157 10.49 -25.02 -1.75
N GLN A 158 11.18 -23.90 -1.97
CA GLN A 158 12.15 -23.33 -1.02
C GLN A 158 11.50 -22.35 -0.02
N ARG A 159 10.21 -22.06 -0.19
CA ARG A 159 9.46 -21.01 0.53
C ARG A 159 8.24 -21.57 1.26
N THR A 160 8.27 -22.87 1.58
CA THR A 160 7.23 -23.55 2.37
C THR A 160 7.04 -22.96 3.75
N TRP A 161 8.05 -22.26 4.29
CA TRP A 161 7.94 -21.49 5.54
C TRP A 161 6.79 -20.50 5.51
N ALA A 162 6.40 -19.98 4.33
CA ALA A 162 5.34 -18.98 4.18
C ALA A 162 3.92 -19.56 4.42
N PHE A 163 3.74 -20.90 4.39
CA PHE A 163 2.47 -21.51 4.77
C PHE A 163 2.13 -21.29 6.25
N ILE A 164 3.13 -21.23 7.13
CA ILE A 164 2.91 -21.06 8.56
C ILE A 164 2.29 -19.69 8.87
N PRO A 165 2.91 -18.54 8.50
CA PRO A 165 2.28 -17.24 8.70
C PRO A 165 1.01 -17.10 7.86
N GLY A 166 0.96 -17.65 6.64
CA GLY A 166 -0.23 -17.62 5.80
C GLY A 166 -1.44 -18.27 6.45
N ALA A 167 -1.28 -19.50 6.98
CA ALA A 167 -2.35 -20.21 7.68
C ALA A 167 -2.77 -19.50 8.97
N ALA A 168 -1.81 -19.02 9.76
CA ALA A 168 -2.11 -18.28 10.99
C ALA A 168 -2.93 -17.01 10.70
N LEU A 169 -2.54 -16.23 9.70
CA LEU A 169 -3.24 -15.01 9.29
C LEU A 169 -4.62 -15.31 8.71
N LEU A 170 -4.78 -16.39 7.94
CA LEU A 170 -6.09 -16.79 7.44
C LEU A 170 -7.03 -17.19 8.59
N ILE A 171 -6.55 -17.98 9.55
CA ILE A 171 -7.34 -18.37 10.73
C ILE A 171 -7.74 -17.12 11.52
N LEU A 172 -6.79 -16.24 11.85
CA LEU A 172 -7.08 -15.01 12.60
C LEU A 172 -8.03 -14.07 11.83
N GLY A 173 -7.81 -13.89 10.53
CA GLY A 173 -8.67 -13.07 9.68
C GLY A 173 -10.10 -13.61 9.61
N THR A 174 -10.27 -14.93 9.51
CA THR A 174 -11.62 -15.54 9.61
C THR A 174 -12.24 -15.33 10.98
N LEU A 175 -11.49 -15.50 12.07
CA LEU A 175 -12.00 -15.30 13.44
C LEU A 175 -12.45 -13.85 13.69
N LEU A 176 -11.78 -12.89 13.08
CA LEU A 176 -12.11 -11.46 13.15
C LEU A 176 -13.17 -11.03 12.11
N ALA A 177 -13.67 -11.94 11.27
CA ALA A 177 -14.70 -11.58 10.30
C ALA A 177 -15.98 -11.08 11.03
N PRO A 178 -16.52 -9.90 10.68
CA PRO A 178 -17.70 -9.34 11.35
C PRO A 178 -18.90 -10.29 11.34
N SER A 179 -19.04 -11.10 10.28
CA SER A 179 -20.12 -12.09 10.11
C SER A 179 -20.13 -13.19 11.17
N LEU A 180 -19.00 -13.50 11.80
CA LEU A 180 -18.93 -14.53 12.84
C LEU A 180 -19.20 -13.96 14.23
N GLY A 181 -19.06 -12.65 14.44
CA GLY A 181 -19.21 -12.01 15.75
C GLY A 181 -18.19 -12.48 16.80
N LEU A 182 -17.15 -13.22 16.39
CA LEU A 182 -16.17 -13.81 17.32
C LEU A 182 -15.05 -12.84 17.71
N GLY A 183 -14.89 -11.74 16.97
CA GLY A 183 -13.84 -10.74 17.21
C GLY A 183 -13.86 -10.16 18.62
N ILE A 184 -15.05 -9.99 19.21
CA ILE A 184 -15.21 -9.47 20.58
C ILE A 184 -14.56 -10.34 21.66
N TYR A 185 -14.35 -11.63 21.38
CA TYR A 185 -13.76 -12.57 22.33
C TYR A 185 -12.23 -12.69 22.21
N VAL A 186 -11.64 -12.23 21.10
CA VAL A 186 -10.20 -12.38 20.84
C VAL A 186 -9.38 -11.65 21.90
N GLY A 187 -9.70 -10.39 22.19
CA GLY A 187 -9.04 -9.60 23.22
C GLY A 187 -9.09 -10.26 24.61
N PRO A 188 -10.28 -10.58 25.15
CA PRO A 188 -10.42 -11.29 26.42
C PRO A 188 -9.64 -12.62 26.48
N VAL A 189 -9.72 -13.45 25.43
CA VAL A 189 -9.01 -14.74 25.40
C VAL A 189 -7.49 -14.53 25.41
N VAL A 190 -6.96 -13.59 24.63
CA VAL A 190 -5.53 -13.26 24.60
C VAL A 190 -5.06 -12.79 25.99
N LEU A 191 -5.85 -11.93 26.66
CA LEU A 191 -5.54 -11.47 28.02
C LEU A 191 -5.51 -12.63 29.03
N ILE A 192 -6.47 -13.55 28.96
CA ILE A 192 -6.52 -14.74 29.82
C ILE A 192 -5.27 -15.61 29.60
N LEU A 193 -4.92 -15.90 28.33
CA LEU A 193 -3.76 -16.73 28.00
C LEU A 193 -2.44 -16.09 28.43
N LEU A 194 -2.26 -14.79 28.18
CA LEU A 194 -1.07 -14.05 28.63
C LEU A 194 -0.99 -14.00 30.15
N GLY A 195 -2.10 -13.74 30.83
CA GLY A 195 -2.18 -13.75 32.29
C GLY A 195 -1.79 -15.11 32.87
N ALA A 196 -2.35 -16.20 32.33
CA ALA A 196 -2.00 -17.56 32.73
C ALA A 196 -0.51 -17.88 32.48
N TYR A 197 0.04 -17.45 31.34
CA TYR A 197 1.46 -17.62 31.02
C TYR A 197 2.37 -16.90 32.04
N PHE A 198 2.06 -15.66 32.42
CA PHE A 198 2.85 -14.92 33.40
C PHE A 198 2.79 -15.55 34.79
N VAL A 199 1.61 -16.01 35.22
CA VAL A 199 1.45 -16.75 36.49
C VAL A 199 2.27 -18.03 36.47
N PHE A 200 2.17 -18.82 35.40
CA PHE A 200 2.95 -20.06 35.25
C PHE A 200 4.47 -19.78 35.26
N ARG A 201 4.92 -18.73 34.56
CA ARG A 201 6.33 -18.35 34.51
C ARG A 201 6.86 -17.86 35.85
N PHE A 202 6.04 -17.18 36.67
CA PHE A 202 6.43 -16.78 38.03
C PHE A 202 6.74 -18.00 38.91
N PHE A 203 5.95 -19.07 38.81
CA PHE A 203 6.14 -20.28 39.59
C PHE A 203 7.19 -21.25 39.02
N LYS A 204 7.76 -20.97 37.84
CA LYS A 204 8.80 -21.82 37.24
C LYS A 204 10.16 -21.47 37.87
N PRO A 205 10.82 -22.38 38.61
CA PRO A 205 12.14 -22.12 39.19
C PRO A 205 13.15 -21.75 38.10
N GLN A 206 14.01 -20.76 38.37
CA GLN A 206 15.18 -20.51 37.54
C GLN A 206 16.22 -21.60 37.84
N GLU A 207 16.33 -22.59 36.96
CA GLU A 207 17.50 -23.47 36.89
C GLU A 207 18.57 -22.87 35.98
#